data_AF-A0A1H0N4E2-F1
#
_entry.id   AF-A0A1H0N4E2-F1
#
_cell.length_a   1.000
_cell.length_b   1.000
_cell.length_c   1.000
_cell.angle_alpha   90.00
_cell.angle_beta   90.00
_cell.angle_gamma   90.00
#
_symmetry.space_group_name_H-M   'P 1'
#
loop_
_entity.id
_entity.type
_entity.pdbx_description
1 polymer ?
#
loop_
_entity_poly.entity_id
_entity_poly.type
_entity_poly.pdbx_seq_one_letter_code
_entity_poly.pdbx_strand_id
1 'polypeptide(L)' 'MSKILIRISYKNACILKHALRDNVVEKEEWINANRDGVFNTLDSEVKELEEEQRALKAITVEIDRNKERCHM' A
#
# COMPACT_ATOMS: atom_id res chain seq x y z
N MET A 1 -8.29 -2.41 18.77
CA MET A 1 -7.18 -3.06 18.06
C MET A 1 -5.87 -2.72 18.76
N SER A 2 -5.12 -3.74 19.18
CA SER A 2 -3.77 -3.58 19.71
C SER A 2 -2.84 -3.06 18.60
N LYS A 3 -1.95 -2.12 18.93
CA LYS A 3 -0.97 -1.59 17.98
C LYS A 3 0.29 -2.45 18.04
N ILE A 4 0.71 -3.01 16.91
CA ILE A 4 2.02 -3.65 16.76
C ILE A 4 3.03 -2.55 16.40
N LEU A 5 4.15 -2.49 17.11
CA LEU A 5 5.25 -1.57 16.81
C LEU A 5 6.37 -2.33 16.11
N ILE A 6 6.66 -1.98 14.86
CA ILE A 6 7.75 -2.54 14.06
C ILE A 6 8.74 -1.42 13.76
N ARG A 7 10.03 -1.66 14.02
CA ARG A 7 11.12 -0.76 13.65
C ARG A 7 11.83 -1.30 12.42
N ILE A 8 11.96 -0.46 11.40
CA ILE A 8 12.70 -0.75 10.16
C ILE A 8 13.59 0.44 9.80
N SER A 9 14.66 0.21 9.04
CA SER A 9 15.51 1.29 8.53
C SER A 9 14.76 2.13 7.49
N TYR A 10 15.14 3.40 7.34
CA TYR A 10 14.55 4.28 6.31
C TYR A 10 14.65 3.66 4.90
N LYS A 11 15.81 3.10 4.55
CA LYS A 11 16.01 2.43 3.26
C LYS A 11 15.02 1.28 3.06
N ASN A 12 14.84 0.43 4.08
CA ASN A 12 13.89 -0.69 3.99
C ASN A 12 12.44 -0.20 3.92
N ALA A 13 12.10 0.88 4.65
CA ALA A 13 10.79 1.49 4.57
C ALA A 13 10.48 2.02 3.16
N CYS A 14 11.47 2.68 2.52
CA CYS A 14 11.34 3.13 1.13
C CYS A 14 11.15 1.95 0.17
N ILE A 15 11.92 0.86 0.32
CA ILE A 15 11.76 -0.35 -0.50
C ILE A 15 10.34 -0.92 -0.34
N LEU A 16 9.84 -1.06 0.89
CA LEU A 16 8.48 -1.54 1.15
C LEU A 16 7.41 -0.63 0.56
N LYS A 17 7.59 0.69 0.64
CA LYS A 17 6.69 1.66 0.00
C LYS A 17 6.64 1.46 -1.51
N HIS A 18 7.79 1.25 -2.15
CA HIS A 18 7.85 1.01 -3.60
C HIS A 18 7.21 -0.33 -3.97
N ALA A 19 7.55 -1.42 -3.27
CA ALA A 19 6.96 -2.73 -3.52
C ALA A 19 5.42 -2.71 -3.35
N LEU A 20 4.92 -2.07 -2.30
CA LEU A 20 3.46 -1.93 -2.09
C LEU A 20 2.82 -1.07 -3.17
N ARG A 21 3.49 -0.01 -3.64
CA ARG A 21 2.99 0.81 -4.75
C ARG A 21 2.87 -0.01 -6.04
N ASP A 22 3.88 -0.80 -6.36
CA ASP A 22 3.90 -1.61 -7.56
C ASP A 22 2.78 -2.67 -7.50
N ASN A 23 2.60 -3.33 -6.36
CA ASN A 23 1.48 -4.27 -6.15
C ASN A 23 0.10 -3.60 -6.31
N VAL A 24 -0.09 -2.39 -5.76
CA VAL A 24 -1.35 -1.66 -5.90
C VAL A 24 -1.67 -1.36 -7.36
N VAL A 25 -0.66 -0.96 -8.15
CA VAL A 25 -0.82 -0.70 -9.59
C VAL A 25 -1.18 -1.98 -10.34
N GLU A 26 -0.45 -3.07 -10.09
CA GLU A 26 -0.71 -4.36 -10.74
C GLU A 26 -2.12 -4.88 -10.43
N LYS A 27 -2.54 -4.81 -9.16
CA LYS A 27 -3.88 -5.24 -8.73
C LYS A 27 -4.98 -4.33 -9.32
N GLU A 28 -4.75 -3.02 -9.41
CA GLU A 28 -5.67 -2.08 -10.05
C GLU A 28 -5.82 -2.36 -11.56
N GLU A 29 -4.72 -2.62 -12.26
CA GLU A 29 -4.74 -3.00 -13.68
C GLU A 29 -5.49 -4.31 -13.90
N TRP A 30 -5.25 -5.31 -13.05
CA TRP A 30 -5.95 -6.59 -13.12
C TRP A 30 -7.46 -6.43 -12.87
N ILE A 31 -7.87 -5.65 -11.85
CA ILE A 31 -9.28 -5.38 -11.57
C ILE A 31 -9.93 -4.67 -12.77
N ASN A 32 -9.28 -3.66 -13.32
CA ASN A 32 -9.80 -2.91 -14.47
C ASN A 32 -9.96 -3.81 -15.71
N ALA A 33 -9.01 -4.69 -15.98
CA ALA A 33 -9.08 -5.64 -17.10
C ALA A 33 -10.21 -6.67 -16.94
N ASN A 34 -10.59 -7.00 -15.71
CA ASN A 34 -11.62 -8.00 -15.42
C ASN A 34 -12.97 -7.40 -15.02
N ARG A 35 -13.13 -6.07 -15.09
CA ARG A 35 -14.32 -5.35 -14.63
C ARG A 35 -15.62 -5.74 -15.32
N ASP A 36 -15.53 -6.06 -16.61
CA ASP A 36 -16.68 -6.48 -17.43
C ASP A 36 -16.87 -8.01 -17.43
N GLY A 37 -15.98 -8.75 -16.76
CA GLY A 37 -16.06 -10.20 -16.60
C GLY A 37 -16.94 -10.61 -15.41
N VAL A 38 -17.56 -11.79 -15.49
CA VAL A 38 -18.33 -12.37 -14.38
C VAL A 38 -17.37 -13.08 -13.41
N PHE A 39 -16.52 -12.32 -12.73
CA PHE A 39 -15.65 -12.84 -11.67
C PHE A 39 -16.30 -12.66 -10.31
N ASN A 40 -16.73 -13.77 -9.70
CA ASN A 40 -17.35 -13.77 -8.36
C ASN A 40 -16.43 -13.25 -7.24
N THR A 41 -15.11 -13.13 -7.49
CA THR A 41 -14.12 -12.63 -6.52
C THR A 41 -13.73 -11.18 -6.73
N LEU A 42 -14.25 -10.50 -7.77
CA LEU A 42 -13.82 -9.14 -8.09
C LEU A 42 -14.12 -8.15 -6.94
N ASP A 43 -15.28 -8.29 -6.29
CA ASP A 43 -15.67 -7.43 -5.16
C ASP A 43 -14.76 -7.57 -3.94
N SER A 44 -14.21 -8.77 -3.68
CA SER A 44 -13.23 -8.96 -2.59
C SER A 44 -11.90 -8.32 -2.95
N GLU A 45 -11.44 -8.49 -4.19
CA GLU A 45 -10.18 -7.90 -4.68
C GLU A 45 -10.21 -6.37 -4.65
N VAL A 46 -11.36 -5.77 -5.01
CA VAL A 46 -11.57 -4.31 -4.90
C VAL A 46 -11.43 -3.83 -3.47
N LYS A 47 -12.03 -4.53 -2.50
CA LYS A 47 -11.91 -4.17 -1.07
C LYS A 47 -10.48 -4.30 -0.56
N GLU A 48 -9.77 -5.35 -0.98
CA GLU A 48 -8.35 -5.51 -0.63
C GLU A 48 -7.50 -4.40 -1.23
N LEU A 49 -7.74 -4.02 -2.49
CA LEU A 49 -7.06 -2.90 -3.13
C LEU A 49 -7.26 -1.58 -2.35
N GLU A 50 -8.49 -1.31 -1.88
CA GLU A 50 -8.78 -0.13 -1.06
C GLU A 50 -8.03 -0.15 0.29
N GLU A 51 -7.83 -1.32 0.89
CA GLU A 51 -7.03 -1.48 2.11
C GLU A 51 -5.53 -1.27 1.85
N GLU A 52 -5.00 -1.83 0.76
CA GLU A 52 -3.62 -1.67 0.33
C GLU A 52 -3.29 -0.21 0.00
N GLN A 53 -4.18 0.49 -0.71
CA GLN A 53 -4.05 1.93 -0.99
C GLN A 53 -4.03 2.77 0.30
N ARG A 54 -4.90 2.44 1.27
CA ARG A 54 -4.90 3.10 2.60
C ARG A 54 -3.60 2.85 3.35
N ALA A 55 -3.09 1.61 3.33
CA ALA A 55 -1.82 1.27 3.95
C ALA A 55 -0.65 2.01 3.30
N LEU A 56 -0.61 2.08 1.96
CA LEU A 56 0.41 2.79 1.20
C LEU A 56 0.45 4.28 1.56
N LYS A 57 -0.73 4.92 1.65
CA LYS A 57 -0.84 6.33 2.06
C LYS A 57 -0.32 6.53 3.49
N ALA A 58 -0.70 5.66 4.42
CA ALA A 58 -0.25 5.74 5.81
C ALA A 58 1.29 5.58 5.93
N ILE A 59 1.86 4.58 5.25
CA ILE A 59 3.31 4.33 5.23
C ILE A 59 4.06 5.53 4.61
N THR A 60 3.54 6.07 3.50
CA THR A 60 4.17 7.22 2.82
C THR A 60 4.23 8.44 3.74
N VAL A 61 3.11 8.79 4.39
CA VAL A 61 3.06 9.91 5.35
C VAL A 61 4.04 9.72 6.49
N GLU A 62 4.17 8.50 7.02
CA GLU A 62 5.09 8.21 8.13
C GLU A 62 6.57 8.28 7.70
N ILE A 63 6.90 7.82 6.50
CA ILE A 63 8.24 7.94 5.93
C ILE A 63 8.60 9.42 5.72
N ASP A 64 7.68 10.21 5.18
CA ASP A 64 7.91 11.63 4.89
C ASP A 64 8.09 12.43 6.19
N ARG A 65 7.27 12.18 7.22
CA ARG A 65 7.45 12.74 8.56
C ARG A 65 8.81 12.42 9.15
N ASN A 66 9.27 11.17 9.00
CA ASN A 66 10.59 10.78 9.53
C ASN A 66 11.74 11.39 8.72
N LYS A 67 11.56 11.62 7.41
CA LYS A 67 12.52 12.35 6.59
C LYS A 67 12.66 13.80 7.07
N GLU A 68 11.56 14.51 7.29
CA GLU A 68 11.56 15.89 7.80
C GLU A 68 12.23 15.99 9.18
N ARG A 69 11.96 15.03 10.07
CA ARG A 69 12.58 14.96 11.40
C ARG A 69 14.09 14.72 11.40
N CYS A 70 14.64 14.07 10.36
CA CYS A 70 16.07 13.83 10.23
C CYS A 70 16.84 14.97 9.55
N HIS A 71 16.13 15.94 8.95
CA HIS A 71 16.71 17.11 8.31
C HIS A 71 16.61 18.40 9.17
N MET A 72 16.06 18.31 10.38
CA MET A 72 16.23 19.30 11.46
C MET A 72 17.41 18.92 12.35
#